data_AF-A0A0C4FDE9-F1
#
_entry.id   AF-A0A0C4FDE9-F1
#
_cell.length_a   1.000
_cell.length_b   1.000
_cell.length_c   1.000
_cell.angle_alpha   90.00
_cell.angle_beta   90.00
_cell.angle_gamma   90.00
#
_symmetry.space_group_name_H-M   'P 1'
#
loop_
_entity.id
_entity.type
_entity.pdbx_description
1 polymer ?
#
loop_
_entity_poly.entity_id
_entity_poly.type
_entity_poly.pdbx_seq_one_letter_code
_entity_poly.pdbx_strand_id
1 'polypeptide(L)'
;MSPLAFIQCILYAYLTGEIQRLHLFAQDHLDRRKLLALAINGVIAFGLNVVSFTANKKTSALTMTVAANVKQVLTILSAIMIFKLVISPMNLLGILITLIGGGYYAKIELERKYSSKNPDVLIIPNHHHPPPPPPPPLSK
;
A
#
# COMPACT_ATOMS: atom_id res chain seq x y z
N MET A 1 7.33 11.42 4.03
CA MET A 1 7.16 10.65 5.27
C MET A 1 8.52 10.19 5.86
N SER A 2 9.62 10.94 5.71
CA SER A 2 10.97 10.41 6.03
C SER A 2 11.88 11.33 6.85
N PRO A 3 11.84 12.68 6.74
CA PRO A 3 12.79 13.52 7.50
C PRO A 3 12.52 13.52 9.01
N LEU A 4 11.25 13.63 9.42
CA LEU A 4 10.90 13.71 10.84
C LEU A 4 11.15 12.40 11.59
N ALA A 5 10.84 11.26 10.96
CA ALA A 5 11.10 9.93 11.52
C ALA A 5 12.59 9.64 11.67
N PHE A 6 13.42 10.12 10.73
CA PHE A 6 14.88 10.00 10.82
C PHE A 6 15.44 10.80 12.01
N ILE A 7 15.00 12.05 12.17
CA ILE A 7 15.39 12.90 13.30
C ILE A 7 14.96 12.25 14.63
N GLN A 8 13.74 11.73 14.68
CA GLN A 8 13.21 11.07 15.87
C GLN A 8 14.00 9.81 16.22
N CYS A 9 14.34 8.95 15.26
CA CYS A 9 15.18 7.78 15.49
C CYS A 9 16.58 8.15 16.01
N ILE A 10 17.22 9.18 15.44
CA ILE A 10 18.53 9.64 15.89
C ILE A 10 18.46 10.18 17.31
N LEU A 11 17.44 10.98 17.62
CA LEU A 11 17.26 11.55 18.95
C LEU A 11 17.03 10.46 20.00
N TYR A 12 16.17 9.47 19.69
CA TYR A 12 15.92 8.34 20.58
C TYR A 12 17.18 7.50 20.79
N ALA A 13 17.91 7.15 19.72
CA ALA A 13 19.15 6.37 19.81
C ALA A 13 20.24 7.08 20.64
N TYR A 14 20.28 8.41 20.59
CA TYR A 14 21.18 9.22 21.41
C TYR A 14 20.76 9.21 22.88
N LEU A 15 19.47 9.37 23.17
CA LEU A 15 18.92 9.38 24.53
C LEU A 15 19.01 8.01 25.23
N THR A 16 18.85 6.90 24.50
CA THR A 16 19.00 5.54 25.07
C THR A 16 20.45 5.10 25.22
N GLY A 17 21.42 5.86 24.70
CA GLY A 17 22.84 5.51 24.77
C GLY A 17 23.22 4.29 23.92
N GLU A 18 22.35 3.86 23.00
CA GLU A 18 22.61 2.72 22.11
C GLU A 18 23.79 2.99 21.17
N ILE A 19 24.12 4.25 20.89
CA ILE A 19 25.29 4.63 20.09
C ILE A 19 26.61 4.15 20.75
N GLN A 20 26.71 4.21 22.09
CA GLN A 20 27.89 3.72 22.81
C GLN A 20 27.98 2.18 22.75
N ARG A 21 26.84 1.48 22.87
CA ARG A 21 26.78 0.01 22.71
C ARG A 21 27.07 -0.41 21.27
N LEU A 22 26.58 0.34 20.29
CA LEU A 22 26.81 0.08 18.87
C LEU A 22 28.30 0.24 18.54
N HIS A 23 28.99 1.22 19.10
CA HIS A 23 30.43 1.41 18.87
C HIS A 23 31.27 0.24 19.40
N LEU A 24 30.96 -0.24 20.61
CA LEU A 24 31.60 -1.42 21.20
C LEU A 24 31.32 -2.69 20.38
N PHE A 25 30.09 -2.88 19.93
CA PHE A 25 29.69 -4.04 19.11
C PHE A 25 30.25 -3.97 17.68
N ALA A 26 30.40 -2.76 17.15
CA ALA A 26 30.95 -2.50 15.82
C ALA A 26 32.43 -2.89 15.74
N GLN A 27 33.22 -2.56 16.77
CA GLN A 27 34.65 -2.87 16.79
C GLN A 27 34.94 -4.37 16.92
N ASP A 28 34.09 -5.12 17.63
CA ASP A 28 34.34 -6.53 17.93
C ASP A 28 33.72 -7.49 16.88
N HIS A 29 32.69 -7.06 16.15
CA HIS A 29 31.88 -7.98 15.34
C HIS A 29 31.54 -7.52 13.90
N LEU A 30 31.87 -6.31 13.46
CA LEU A 30 31.64 -5.88 12.06
C LEU A 30 32.76 -6.33 11.13
N ASP A 31 32.64 -7.57 10.68
CA ASP A 31 33.47 -8.10 9.61
C ASP A 31 33.00 -7.56 8.23
N ARG A 32 33.91 -7.49 7.24
CA ARG A 32 33.64 -6.94 5.89
C ARG A 32 32.43 -7.60 5.23
N ARG A 33 32.22 -8.89 5.47
CA ARG A 33 31.06 -9.65 4.97
C ARG A 33 29.74 -9.15 5.55
N LYS A 34 29.69 -8.82 6.85
CA LYS A 34 28.47 -8.30 7.50
C LYS A 34 28.19 -6.87 7.05
N LEU A 35 29.23 -6.06 6.87
CA LEU A 35 29.09 -4.72 6.30
C LEU A 35 28.50 -4.77 4.89
N LEU A 36 28.99 -5.68 4.04
CA LEU A 36 28.44 -5.91 2.71
C LEU A 36 26.98 -6.39 2.77
N ALA A 37 26.66 -7.33 3.68
CA ALA A 37 25.29 -7.82 3.87
C ALA A 37 24.33 -6.70 4.32
N LEU A 38 24.76 -5.82 5.24
CA LEU A 38 23.99 -4.64 5.64
C LEU A 38 23.81 -3.67 4.46
N ALA A 39 24.87 -3.43 3.67
CA ALA A 39 24.80 -2.54 2.52
C ALA A 39 23.81 -3.06 1.46
N ILE A 40 23.88 -4.35 1.13
CA ILE A 40 22.96 -4.99 0.18
C ILE A 40 21.52 -4.95 0.71
N ASN A 41 21.31 -5.26 1.99
CA ASN A 41 19.98 -5.14 2.61
C ASN A 41 19.45 -3.71 2.53
N GLY A 42 20.30 -2.72 2.83
CA GLY A 42 19.99 -1.29 2.70
C GLY A 42 19.61 -0.88 1.28
N VAL A 43 20.34 -1.36 0.25
CA VAL A 43 20.03 -1.10 -1.16
C VAL A 43 18.68 -1.69 -1.56
N ILE A 44 18.39 -2.93 -1.14
CA ILE A 44 17.10 -3.58 -1.40
C ILE A 44 15.97 -2.82 -0.71
N ALA A 45 16.15 -2.46 0.56
CA ALA A 45 15.18 -1.67 1.32
C ALA A 45 14.94 -0.30 0.68
N PHE A 46 15.99 0.37 0.20
CA PHE A 46 15.87 1.62 -0.55
C PHE A 46 15.10 1.43 -1.86
N GLY A 47 15.42 0.40 -2.64
CA GLY A 47 14.71 0.06 -3.86
C GLY A 47 13.22 -0.20 -3.61
N LEU A 48 12.87 -0.96 -2.57
CA LEU A 48 11.49 -1.19 -2.15
C LEU A 48 10.78 0.12 -1.80
N ASN A 49 11.46 1.03 -1.10
CA ASN A 49 10.90 2.33 -0.77
C ASN A 49 10.70 3.21 -2.02
N VAL A 50 11.63 3.22 -2.98
CA VAL A 50 11.51 3.97 -4.25
C VAL A 50 10.39 3.41 -5.14
N VAL A 51 10.31 2.09 -5.27
CA VAL A 51 9.23 1.42 -6.01
C VAL A 51 7.90 1.70 -5.34
N SER A 52 7.84 1.66 -4.00
CA SER A 52 6.65 2.04 -3.23
C SER A 52 6.24 3.48 -3.55
N PHE A 53 7.14 4.47 -3.44
CA PHE A 53 6.81 5.86 -3.79
C PHE A 53 6.35 6.04 -5.24
N THR A 54 6.95 5.31 -6.18
CA THR A 54 6.55 5.35 -7.59
C THR A 54 5.18 4.74 -7.82
N ALA A 55 4.87 3.62 -7.18
CA ALA A 55 3.56 2.98 -7.21
C ALA A 55 2.51 3.90 -6.57
N ASN A 56 2.83 4.53 -5.44
CA ASN A 56 1.98 5.46 -4.71
C ASN A 56 1.63 6.71 -5.53
N LYS A 57 2.54 7.15 -6.42
CA LYS A 57 2.27 8.25 -7.35
C LYS A 57 1.33 7.89 -8.50
N LYS A 58 1.26 6.61 -8.88
CA LYS A 58 0.44 6.12 -10.02
C LYS A 58 -0.86 5.44 -9.60
N THR A 59 -1.12 5.37 -8.30
CA THR A 59 -2.24 4.65 -7.73
C THR A 59 -3.03 5.54 -6.77
N SER A 60 -4.31 5.24 -6.57
CA SER A 60 -5.12 6.00 -5.62
C SER A 60 -4.70 5.66 -4.17
N ALA A 61 -4.92 6.59 -3.24
CA ALA A 61 -4.65 6.35 -1.81
C ALA A 61 -5.38 5.10 -1.26
N LEU A 62 -6.54 4.78 -1.84
CA LEU A 62 -7.33 3.59 -1.52
C LEU A 62 -6.63 2.30 -1.97
N THR A 63 -6.11 2.26 -3.19
CA THR A 63 -5.40 1.08 -3.74
C THR A 63 -4.16 0.73 -2.92
N MET A 64 -3.39 1.74 -2.52
CA MET A 64 -2.18 1.54 -1.72
C MET A 64 -2.49 0.90 -0.36
N THR A 65 -3.55 1.37 0.31
CA THR A 65 -3.98 0.85 1.61
C THR A 65 -4.49 -0.59 1.50
N VAL A 66 -5.31 -0.87 0.49
CA VAL A 66 -5.82 -2.24 0.23
C VAL A 66 -4.66 -3.19 -0.08
N ALA A 67 -3.72 -2.79 -0.94
CA ALA A 67 -2.55 -3.60 -1.28
C ALA A 67 -1.64 -3.87 -0.06
N ALA A 68 -1.49 -2.90 0.85
CA ALA A 68 -0.73 -3.07 2.07
C ALA A 68 -1.35 -4.13 2.99
N ASN A 69 -2.67 -4.06 3.21
CA ASN A 69 -3.40 -5.05 4.03
C ASN A 69 -3.35 -6.45 3.40
N VAL A 70 -3.52 -6.56 2.07
CA VAL A 70 -3.40 -7.84 1.36
C VAL A 70 -1.98 -8.41 1.47
N LYS A 71 -0.94 -7.60 1.31
CA LYS A 71 0.47 -8.02 1.49
C LYS A 71 0.72 -8.56 2.89
N GLN A 72 0.18 -7.90 3.91
CA GLN A 72 0.31 -8.35 5.29
C GLN A 72 -0.38 -9.70 5.49
N VAL A 73 -1.58 -9.89 4.94
CA VAL A 73 -2.29 -11.18 4.98
C VAL A 73 -1.56 -12.29 4.24
N LEU A 74 -0.98 -12.03 3.07
CA LEU A 74 -0.14 -13.00 2.35
C LEU A 74 1.08 -13.41 3.17
N THR A 75 1.70 -12.46 3.88
CA THR A 75 2.84 -12.75 4.78
C THR A 75 2.42 -13.67 5.93
N ILE A 76 1.23 -13.44 6.51
CA ILE A 76 0.65 -14.31 7.55
C ILE A 76 0.40 -15.72 6.98
N LEU A 77 -0.18 -15.83 5.77
CA LEU A 77 -0.41 -17.12 5.12
C LEU A 77 0.90 -17.88 4.85
N SER A 78 1.94 -17.21 4.38
CA SER A 78 3.27 -17.82 4.22
C SER A 78 3.83 -18.31 5.54
N ALA A 79 3.67 -17.55 6.63
CA ALA A 79 4.08 -18.00 7.96
C ALA A 79 3.30 -19.23 8.43
N ILE A 80 1.99 -19.27 8.24
CA ILE A 80 1.17 -20.44 8.61
C ILE A 80 1.58 -21.68 7.81
N MET A 81 1.85 -21.53 6.51
CA MET A 81 2.26 -22.64 5.63
C MET A 81 3.61 -23.22 6.04
N ILE A 82 4.60 -22.37 6.38
CA ILE A 82 5.96 -22.78 6.74
C ILE A 82 6.02 -23.32 8.17
N PHE A 83 5.43 -22.61 9.14
CA PHE A 83 5.56 -22.92 10.57
C PHE A 83 4.42 -23.80 11.10
N LYS A 84 3.43 -24.16 10.27
CA LYS A 84 2.24 -24.95 10.63
C LYS A 84 1.59 -24.51 11.94
N LEU A 85 1.44 -23.20 12.10
CA LEU A 85 0.82 -22.58 13.27
C LEU A 85 -0.66 -22.95 13.36
N VAL A 86 -1.11 -23.30 14.57
CA VAL A 86 -2.54 -23.50 14.87
C VAL A 86 -3.21 -22.14 14.95
N ILE A 87 -4.04 -21.82 13.95
CA ILE A 87 -4.76 -20.55 13.88
C ILE A 87 -6.14 -20.63 14.51
N SER A 88 -6.54 -19.56 15.20
CA SER A 88 -7.91 -19.39 15.68
C SER A 88 -8.87 -19.11 14.50
N PRO A 89 -10.13 -19.60 14.54
CA PRO A 89 -11.13 -19.33 13.50
C PRO A 89 -11.32 -17.84 13.20
N MET A 90 -11.16 -16.97 14.20
CA MET A 90 -11.28 -15.52 14.03
C MET A 90 -10.17 -14.93 13.13
N ASN A 91 -8.95 -15.46 13.25
CA ASN A 91 -7.82 -15.03 12.41
C ASN A 91 -8.04 -15.48 10.96
N LEU A 92 -8.57 -16.69 10.76
CA LEU A 92 -8.92 -17.20 9.44
C LEU A 92 -10.00 -16.34 8.77
N LEU A 93 -11.03 -15.95 9.53
CA LEU A 93 -12.10 -15.08 9.04
C LEU A 93 -11.57 -13.71 8.59
N GLY A 94 -10.69 -13.08 9.38
CA GLY A 94 -10.05 -11.80 9.01
C GLY A 94 -9.22 -11.91 7.72
N ILE A 95 -8.49 -13.02 7.55
CA ILE A 95 -7.74 -13.31 6.32
C ILE A 95 -8.68 -13.42 5.12
N LEU A 96 -9.77 -14.19 5.23
CA LEU A 96 -10.73 -14.39 4.14
C LEU A 96 -11.40 -13.08 3.71
N ILE A 97 -11.89 -12.28 4.67
CA ILE A 97 -12.51 -10.99 4.37
C ILE A 97 -11.55 -10.06 3.63
N THR A 98 -10.29 -10.00 4.09
CA THR A 98 -9.27 -9.13 3.46
C THR A 98 -8.95 -9.58 2.03
N LEU A 99 -8.87 -10.88 1.78
CA LEU A 99 -8.62 -11.41 0.43
C LEU A 99 -9.80 -11.17 -0.52
N ILE A 100 -11.03 -11.38 -0.05
CA ILE A 100 -12.25 -11.13 -0.84
C ILE A 100 -12.34 -9.63 -1.18
N GLY A 101 -12.18 -8.75 -0.20
CA GLY A 101 -12.19 -7.31 -0.40
C GLY A 101 -11.09 -6.84 -1.36
N GLY A 102 -9.87 -7.36 -1.21
CA GLY A 102 -8.75 -7.07 -2.10
C GLY A 102 -8.98 -7.52 -3.54
N GLY A 103 -9.52 -8.74 -3.73
CA GLY A 103 -9.83 -9.30 -5.05
C GLY A 103 -10.96 -8.54 -5.76
N TYR A 104 -12.03 -8.20 -5.03
CA TYR A 104 -13.13 -7.40 -5.56
C TYR A 104 -12.67 -6.00 -5.97
N TYR A 105 -11.83 -5.37 -5.15
CA TYR A 105 -11.23 -4.08 -5.47
C TYR A 105 -10.34 -4.14 -6.72
N ALA A 106 -9.51 -5.18 -6.84
CA ALA A 106 -8.65 -5.37 -8.00
C ALA A 106 -9.45 -5.52 -9.30
N LYS A 107 -10.61 -6.19 -9.26
CA LYS A 107 -11.53 -6.29 -10.41
C LYS A 107 -12.06 -4.93 -10.83
N ILE A 108 -12.61 -4.15 -9.91
CA ILE A 108 -13.15 -2.81 -10.21
C ILE A 108 -12.07 -1.88 -10.78
N GLU A 109 -10.87 -1.95 -10.21
CA GLU A 109 -9.73 -1.15 -10.67
C GLU A 109 -9.29 -1.55 -12.10
N LEU A 110 -9.31 -2.84 -12.42
CA LEU A 110 -9.08 -3.33 -13.78
C LEU A 110 -10.14 -2.82 -14.75
N GLU A 111 -11.42 -2.92 -14.39
CA GLU A 111 -12.53 -2.44 -15.21
C GLU A 111 -12.43 -0.93 -15.47
N ARG A 112 -12.11 -0.12 -14.47
CA ARG A 112 -11.82 1.32 -14.65
C ARG A 112 -10.70 1.57 -15.65
N LYS A 113 -9.60 0.80 -15.58
CA LYS A 113 -8.45 0.94 -16.49
C LYS A 113 -8.80 0.54 -17.93
N TYR A 114 -9.64 -0.48 -18.12
CA TYR A 114 -10.11 -0.89 -19.46
C TYR A 114 -11.07 0.15 -20.06
N SER A 115 -12.04 0.66 -19.29
CA SER A 115 -12.96 1.70 -19.75
C SER A 115 -12.23 2.99 -20.14
N SER A 116 -11.14 3.34 -19.45
CA SER A 116 -10.35 4.53 -19.77
C SER A 116 -9.47 4.39 -21.02
N LYS A 117 -9.25 3.18 -21.55
CA LYS A 117 -8.38 2.92 -22.72
C LYS A 117 -9.16 2.83 -24.03
N ASN A 118 -10.50 2.69 -23.96
CA ASN A 118 -11.42 2.78 -25.10
C ASN A 118 -12.18 4.12 -25.06
N PRO A 119 -11.72 5.18 -25.74
CA PRO A 119 -12.46 6.45 -25.78
C PRO A 119 -13.80 6.37 -26.55
N ASP A 120 -14.12 5.27 -27.25
CA ASP A 120 -15.30 5.16 -28.11
C ASP A 120 -16.60 4.68 -27.39
N VAL A 121 -16.57 4.44 -26.07
CA VAL A 121 -17.75 3.98 -25.29
C VAL A 121 -18.18 5.01 -24.24
N LEU A 122 -17.98 6.30 -24.51
CA LEU A 122 -18.70 7.37 -23.82
C LEU A 122 -19.48 8.26 -24.79
N ILE A 123 -20.08 7.67 -25.83
CA ILE A 123 -21.39 8.16 -26.26
C ILE A 123 -22.37 7.74 -25.18
N ILE A 124 -22.49 8.56 -24.13
CA ILE A 124 -23.75 8.63 -23.39
C ILE A 124 -24.80 8.91 -24.47
N PRO A 125 -25.82 8.06 -24.66
CA PRO A 125 -26.97 8.45 -25.44
C PRO A 125 -27.44 9.76 -24.84
N ASN A 126 -27.33 10.84 -25.60
CA ASN A 126 -27.88 12.14 -25.25
C ASN A 126 -29.35 11.88 -24.89
N HIS A 127 -29.67 11.81 -23.59
CA HIS A 127 -31.06 11.91 -23.16
C HIS A 127 -31.43 13.35 -23.48
N HIS A 128 -31.91 13.51 -24.71
CA HIS A 128 -32.61 14.68 -25.18
C HIS A 128 -33.81 14.84 -24.26
N HIS A 129 -33.63 15.55 -23.14
CA HIS A 129 -34.76 16.07 -22.40
C HIS A 129 -35.44 17.05 -23.35
N PRO A 130 -36.67 16.77 -23.81
CA PRO A 130 -37.41 17.77 -24.56
C PRO A 130 -37.54 19.03 -23.68
N PRO A 131 -37.42 20.24 -24.25
CA PRO A 131 -37.55 21.46 -23.48
C PRO A 131 -38.91 21.47 -22.75
N PRO A 132 -38.97 21.98 -21.51
CA PRO A 132 -40.20 22.01 -20.74
C PRO A 132 -41.27 22.81 -21.51
N PRO A 133 -42.55 22.38 -21.45
CA PRO A 133 -43.63 23.09 -22.11
C PRO A 133 -43.73 24.53 -21.57
N PRO A 134 -44.08 25.50 -22.43
CA PRO A 134 -44.20 26.90 -22.01
C PRO A 134 -45.23 27.04 -20.88
N PRO A 135 -44.98 27.91 -19.89
CA PRO A 135 -45.89 28.10 -18.78
C PRO A 135 -47.27 28.56 -19.28
N PRO A 136 -48.36 28.09 -18.66
CA PRO A 136 -49.70 28.52 -19.02
C PRO A 136 -49.81 30.05 -18.88
N PRO A 137 -50.51 30.73 -19.81
CA PRO A 137 -50.68 32.17 -19.74
C PRO A 137 -51.37 32.55 -18.43
N LEU A 138 -50.73 33.43 -17.64
CA LEU A 138 -51.36 34.03 -16.47
C LEU A 138 -52.67 34.69 -16.92
N SER A 139 -53.80 34.23 -16.38
CA SER A 139 -55.03 35.01 -16.44
C SER A 139 -54.80 36.30 -15.68
N LYS A 140 -55.14 37.43 -16.30
CA LYS A 140 -55.15 38.75 -15.68
C LYS A 140 -55.95 38.76 -14.38
#